data_AF-A0A2Z3L7H5-F1
#
_entry.id   AF-A0A2Z3L7H5-F1
#
_cell.length_a   1.000
_cell.length_b   1.000
_cell.length_c   1.000
_cell.angle_alpha   90.00
_cell.angle_beta   90.00
_cell.angle_gamma   90.00
#
_symmetry.space_group_name_H-M   'P 1'
#
loop_
_entity.id
_entity.type
_entity.pdbx_description
1 polymer ?
#
loop_
_entity_poly.entity_id
_entity_poly.type
_entity_poly.pdbx_seq_one_letter_code
_entity_poly.pdbx_strand_id
1 'polypeptide(L)'
;MSSLFMVVSKFPCFFKLFLGFCFAALYPSSFIVYAQQNSWPNCAHYFISFPRYENHKEPTDLVQNGCKWGTWVTFSNKIIAIEWKVGAWQNPEELFSSKDFLAIYKHPSYYQRAVIAYIAESFPTDKQKKIAIYAMRYTNDFYFFLKECFDLYKHKKLSKSLFETVLQLKFLHPIYNYIVSKANRDAHFRSLLQQISKEEALDASLRNTITQMLSGDLIKASQKHPKHTIFEAHRGPFDLKVIFQQMEKECQSYDIETPYDVSYIPYFLMILDHPCYYLYIGNATLLESHACPSSVEKYWAIFAMRQIGLSSTEQDMNNNTVQVYNLYSDLIRSACSAYRCCPKPTIPLYLMEDLLHARCPGYIFKYPFFILDYKSKELQDALDEFRSIPVLPCGLKEMAKKIQAGKLATPKEMAYMEGYRKFRATHFTLYETVLPCVSPQ
;
A
#
# COMPACT_ATOMS: atom_id res chain seq x y z
N MET A 1 -11.74 -62.09 10.77
CA MET A 1 -13.08 -61.79 10.24
C MET A 1 -13.88 -61.30 11.45
N SER A 2 -14.16 -60.00 11.59
CA SER A 2 -15.16 -59.21 10.83
C SER A 2 -16.58 -59.76 11.06
N SER A 3 -17.63 -59.04 11.43
CA SER A 3 -17.86 -57.62 11.79
C SER A 3 -19.20 -57.55 12.59
N LEU A 4 -19.81 -56.44 13.03
CA LEU A 4 -19.72 -55.00 12.74
C LEU A 4 -20.30 -54.20 13.94
N PHE A 5 -19.98 -52.92 14.09
CA PHE A 5 -20.68 -51.98 15.00
C PHE A 5 -20.72 -50.59 14.36
N MET A 6 -21.89 -50.12 13.88
CA MET A 6 -22.07 -48.70 13.53
C MET A 6 -23.55 -48.32 13.26
N VAL A 7 -24.18 -47.62 14.21
CA VAL A 7 -25.10 -46.49 13.92
C VAL A 7 -24.92 -45.45 15.03
N VAL A 8 -24.17 -44.39 14.75
CA VAL A 8 -24.21 -43.13 15.50
C VAL A 8 -24.40 -42.04 14.46
N SER A 9 -25.42 -41.20 14.62
CA SER A 9 -25.72 -40.13 13.65
C SER A 9 -25.94 -38.78 14.33
N LYS A 10 -25.49 -37.74 13.62
CA LYS A 10 -25.72 -36.29 13.78
C LYS A 10 -24.66 -35.47 14.57
N PHE A 11 -24.06 -34.53 13.81
CA PHE A 11 -23.15 -33.41 14.16
C PHE A 11 -21.70 -33.76 14.57
N PRO A 12 -20.69 -32.89 14.30
CA PRO A 12 -20.80 -31.47 13.90
C PRO A 12 -20.03 -31.01 12.64
N CYS A 13 -20.25 -29.75 12.24
CA CYS A 13 -19.52 -29.00 11.19
C CYS A 13 -18.03 -28.70 11.51
N PHE A 14 -17.38 -29.52 12.34
CA PHE A 14 -16.06 -29.24 12.92
C PHE A 14 -14.89 -29.93 12.21
N PHE A 15 -15.17 -30.90 11.32
CA PHE A 15 -14.15 -31.75 10.70
C PHE A 15 -13.60 -31.23 9.36
N LYS A 16 -14.09 -30.07 8.88
CA LYS A 16 -13.68 -29.47 7.59
C LYS A 16 -12.81 -28.22 7.72
N LEU A 17 -12.04 -28.11 8.80
CA LEU A 17 -10.75 -27.40 8.81
C LEU A 17 -9.66 -28.24 8.09
N PHE A 18 -10.08 -28.91 7.00
CA PHE A 18 -9.41 -29.98 6.26
C PHE A 18 -8.43 -29.45 5.20
N LEU A 19 -8.34 -28.12 5.04
CA LEU A 19 -7.56 -27.46 3.98
C LEU A 19 -6.63 -26.34 4.47
N GLY A 20 -6.63 -26.00 5.76
CA GLY A 20 -5.45 -25.42 6.39
C GLY A 20 -4.36 -26.46 6.67
N PHE A 21 -4.70 -27.75 6.56
CA PHE A 21 -3.90 -28.88 7.06
C PHE A 21 -3.44 -29.90 6.01
N CYS A 22 -3.77 -29.70 4.74
CA CYS A 22 -3.01 -30.32 3.64
C CYS A 22 -1.67 -29.59 3.42
N PHE A 23 -0.89 -29.46 4.50
CA PHE A 23 0.56 -29.32 4.43
C PHE A 23 1.09 -30.36 3.43
N ALA A 24 1.89 -29.93 2.45
CA ALA A 24 2.83 -30.76 1.70
C ALA A 24 2.30 -32.03 0.98
N ALA A 25 1.01 -32.36 1.02
CA ALA A 25 0.49 -33.63 0.47
C ALA A 25 0.55 -33.73 -1.07
N LEU A 26 0.77 -32.60 -1.75
CA LEU A 26 1.11 -32.52 -3.18
C LEU A 26 2.44 -31.79 -3.44
N TYR A 27 3.31 -31.73 -2.44
CA TYR A 27 4.74 -31.53 -2.65
C TYR A 27 5.46 -32.87 -2.48
N PRO A 28 5.46 -33.75 -3.50
CA PRO A 28 6.61 -34.62 -3.63
C PRO A 28 7.83 -33.70 -3.78
N SER A 29 8.94 -34.07 -3.14
CA SER A 29 10.20 -33.30 -3.15
C SER A 29 10.83 -33.13 -4.55
N SER A 30 10.18 -33.65 -5.59
CA SER A 30 10.47 -33.48 -7.01
C SER A 30 9.88 -32.21 -7.64
N PHE A 31 8.92 -31.50 -7.02
CA PHE A 31 8.35 -30.26 -7.58
C PHE A 31 9.10 -28.96 -7.22
N ILE A 32 10.33 -29.07 -6.71
CA ILE A 32 11.35 -28.02 -6.89
C ILE A 32 11.93 -28.13 -8.31
N VAL A 33 11.04 -28.21 -9.31
CA VAL A 33 11.40 -27.85 -10.68
C VAL A 33 11.35 -26.33 -10.70
N TYR A 34 12.45 -25.71 -11.15
CA TYR A 34 12.52 -24.26 -11.34
C TYR A 34 11.43 -23.83 -12.32
N ALA A 35 10.27 -23.42 -11.80
CA ALA A 35 9.28 -22.70 -12.58
C ALA A 35 9.99 -21.50 -13.20
N GLN A 36 9.89 -21.35 -14.52
CA GLN A 36 10.52 -20.23 -15.21
C GLN A 36 10.05 -18.93 -14.57
N GLN A 37 10.99 -17.99 -14.33
CA GLN A 37 10.83 -16.82 -13.44
C GLN A 37 9.80 -15.76 -13.91
N ASN A 38 8.88 -16.12 -14.80
CA ASN A 38 8.02 -15.21 -15.56
C ASN A 38 6.52 -15.34 -15.26
N SER A 39 6.06 -16.31 -14.46
CA SER A 39 4.65 -16.44 -14.07
C SER A 39 4.48 -16.71 -12.57
N TRP A 40 3.70 -15.85 -11.92
CA TRP A 40 3.35 -15.95 -10.49
C TRP A 40 1.85 -16.25 -10.40
N PRO A 41 1.42 -17.53 -10.41
CA PRO A 41 0.01 -17.88 -10.60
C PRO A 41 -0.90 -17.50 -9.42
N ASN A 42 -0.33 -17.21 -8.24
CA ASN A 42 -1.07 -16.79 -7.04
C ASN A 42 -0.15 -16.24 -5.94
N CYS A 43 -0.77 -15.78 -4.87
CA CYS A 43 -0.13 -15.24 -3.66
C CYS A 43 0.89 -16.19 -3.02
N ALA A 44 0.58 -17.48 -2.88
CA ALA A 44 1.49 -18.44 -2.26
C ALA A 44 2.82 -18.57 -3.05
N HIS A 45 2.74 -18.65 -4.38
CA HIS A 45 3.93 -18.70 -5.25
C HIS A 45 4.74 -17.40 -5.21
N TYR A 46 4.06 -16.25 -5.14
CA TYR A 46 4.69 -14.94 -4.93
C TYR A 46 5.52 -14.91 -3.64
N PHE A 47 5.00 -15.42 -2.53
CA PHE A 47 5.73 -15.42 -1.24
C PHE A 47 6.85 -16.45 -1.16
N ILE A 48 6.67 -17.64 -1.74
CA ILE A 48 7.66 -18.72 -1.67
C ILE A 48 8.89 -18.40 -2.54
N SER A 49 8.68 -17.80 -3.72
CA SER A 49 9.77 -17.50 -4.67
C SER A 49 10.23 -16.04 -4.66
N PHE A 50 9.73 -15.22 -3.72
CA PHE A 50 10.05 -13.79 -3.62
C PHE A 50 11.56 -13.53 -3.67
N PRO A 51 12.08 -12.78 -4.66
CA PRO A 51 13.51 -12.68 -4.88
C PRO A 51 14.21 -11.95 -3.72
N ARG A 52 15.42 -12.41 -3.36
CA ARG A 52 16.27 -11.67 -2.42
C ARG A 52 16.78 -10.39 -3.07
N TYR A 53 16.73 -9.28 -2.34
CA TYR A 53 17.25 -7.99 -2.83
C TYR A 53 18.73 -8.07 -3.23
N GLU A 54 19.51 -8.90 -2.53
CA GLU A 54 20.92 -9.16 -2.77
C GLU A 54 21.19 -9.68 -4.19
N ASN A 55 20.20 -10.32 -4.82
CA ASN A 55 20.26 -10.91 -6.15
C ASN A 55 19.43 -10.13 -7.19
N HIS A 56 18.93 -8.94 -6.84
CA HIS A 56 18.10 -8.12 -7.73
C HIS A 56 18.82 -7.78 -9.04
N LYS A 57 18.07 -7.79 -10.14
CA LYS A 57 18.50 -7.31 -11.45
C LYS A 57 17.36 -6.51 -12.06
N GLU A 58 17.68 -5.34 -12.59
CA GLU A 58 16.71 -4.51 -13.30
C GLU A 58 16.11 -5.27 -14.50
N PRO A 59 14.77 -5.29 -14.66
CA PRO A 59 14.13 -5.97 -15.77
C PRO A 59 14.44 -5.29 -17.11
N THR A 60 14.91 -6.06 -18.08
CA THR A 60 15.36 -5.56 -19.39
C THR A 60 14.23 -5.45 -20.43
N ASP A 61 13.06 -6.03 -20.15
CA ASP A 61 11.93 -6.17 -21.06
C ASP A 61 10.71 -5.29 -20.69
N LEU A 62 10.90 -4.32 -19.79
CA LEU A 62 9.90 -3.33 -19.36
C LEU A 62 9.14 -2.68 -20.52
N VAL A 63 9.87 -2.40 -21.60
CA VAL A 63 9.34 -1.78 -22.81
C VAL A 63 8.39 -2.74 -23.54
N GLN A 64 8.60 -4.05 -23.53
CA GLN A 64 7.73 -4.98 -24.26
C GLN A 64 6.53 -5.47 -23.42
N ASN A 65 6.76 -5.69 -22.11
CA ASN A 65 5.83 -6.39 -21.23
C ASN A 65 5.23 -5.51 -20.11
N GLY A 66 5.61 -4.23 -20.07
CA GLY A 66 5.34 -3.35 -18.92
C GLY A 66 6.10 -3.80 -17.67
N CYS A 67 5.74 -3.24 -16.52
CA CYS A 67 6.21 -3.80 -15.25
C CYS A 67 5.51 -5.17 -15.01
N LYS A 68 6.31 -6.20 -14.73
CA LYS A 68 5.83 -7.56 -14.46
C LYS A 68 5.49 -7.74 -12.98
N TRP A 69 4.53 -8.62 -12.71
CA TRP A 69 4.21 -9.09 -11.36
C TRP A 69 5.46 -9.69 -10.69
N GLY A 70 5.67 -9.43 -9.40
CA GLY A 70 6.83 -9.92 -8.64
C GLY A 70 8.19 -9.33 -9.04
N THR A 71 8.29 -8.56 -10.13
CA THR A 71 9.52 -7.87 -10.49
C THR A 71 9.67 -6.57 -9.71
N TRP A 72 10.90 -6.32 -9.29
CA TRP A 72 11.28 -5.13 -8.56
C TRP A 72 11.75 -4.07 -9.56
N VAL A 73 11.25 -2.84 -9.42
CA VAL A 73 11.36 -1.76 -10.40
C VAL A 73 11.50 -0.41 -9.71
N THR A 74 12.26 0.50 -10.29
CA THR A 74 12.28 1.90 -9.83
C THR A 74 10.99 2.63 -10.19
N PHE A 75 10.72 3.80 -9.58
CA PHE A 75 9.62 4.65 -10.02
C PHE A 75 9.79 5.12 -11.48
N SER A 76 11.03 5.35 -11.93
CA SER A 76 11.33 5.69 -13.32
C SER A 76 10.86 4.60 -14.30
N ASN A 77 11.15 3.33 -13.98
CA ASN A 77 10.72 2.18 -14.78
C ASN A 77 9.19 2.12 -14.94
N LYS A 78 8.43 2.44 -13.88
CA LYS A 78 6.96 2.52 -13.94
C LYS A 78 6.50 3.59 -14.92
N ILE A 79 7.08 4.79 -14.86
CA ILE A 79 6.72 5.88 -15.79
C ILE A 79 7.07 5.52 -17.24
N ILE A 80 8.22 4.86 -17.47
CA ILE A 80 8.60 4.34 -18.80
C ILE A 80 7.60 3.28 -19.29
N ALA A 81 7.20 2.33 -18.43
CA ALA A 81 6.19 1.32 -18.76
C ALA A 81 4.82 1.92 -19.06
N ILE A 82 4.38 2.93 -18.30
CA ILE A 82 3.14 3.68 -18.58
C ILE A 82 3.24 4.42 -19.91
N GLU A 83 4.33 5.16 -20.14
CA GLU A 83 4.52 5.91 -21.38
C GLU A 83 4.48 4.99 -22.60
N TRP A 84 5.15 3.85 -22.55
CA TRP A 84 5.15 2.91 -23.66
C TRP A 84 3.79 2.25 -23.88
N LYS A 85 3.14 1.78 -22.79
CA LYS A 85 1.83 1.10 -22.86
C LYS A 85 0.73 2.01 -23.43
N VAL A 86 0.78 3.30 -23.08
CA VAL A 86 -0.21 4.30 -23.52
C VAL A 86 0.20 4.94 -24.87
N GLY A 87 1.49 5.03 -25.16
CA GLY A 87 2.00 5.59 -26.41
C GLY A 87 1.83 7.11 -26.51
N ALA A 88 1.21 7.57 -27.60
CA ALA A 88 1.00 8.98 -27.93
C ALA A 88 -0.42 9.44 -27.54
N TRP A 89 -0.64 9.67 -26.24
CA TRP A 89 -1.93 10.13 -25.72
C TRP A 89 -2.16 11.63 -25.88
N GLN A 90 -3.44 12.00 -26.02
CA GLN A 90 -3.90 13.41 -26.05
C GLN A 90 -4.81 13.73 -24.86
N ASN A 91 -5.63 12.77 -24.44
CA ASN A 91 -6.49 12.85 -23.27
C ASN A 91 -5.83 12.12 -22.08
N PRO A 92 -5.66 12.77 -20.91
CA PRO A 92 -5.21 12.13 -19.68
C PRO A 92 -5.99 10.88 -19.26
N GLU A 93 -7.23 10.68 -19.75
CA GLU A 93 -8.03 9.48 -19.48
C GLU A 93 -7.45 8.22 -20.15
N GLU A 94 -6.66 8.37 -21.23
CA GLU A 94 -5.98 7.26 -21.91
C GLU A 94 -4.93 6.58 -21.00
N LEU A 95 -4.42 7.29 -19.99
CA LEU A 95 -3.46 6.78 -19.01
C LEU A 95 -4.02 5.58 -18.21
N PHE A 96 -5.35 5.49 -18.05
CA PHE A 96 -6.00 4.34 -17.38
C PHE A 96 -5.90 3.01 -18.15
N SER A 97 -5.45 3.04 -19.41
CA SER A 97 -5.07 1.80 -20.13
C SER A 97 -3.80 1.14 -19.56
N SER A 98 -3.05 1.84 -18.71
CA SER A 98 -1.92 1.28 -17.96
C SER A 98 -2.29 0.94 -16.51
N LYS A 99 -2.08 -0.32 -16.15
CA LYS A 99 -2.22 -0.84 -14.78
C LYS A 99 -1.26 -0.17 -13.79
N ASP A 100 -0.06 0.21 -14.25
CA ASP A 100 0.93 0.95 -13.45
C ASP A 100 0.42 2.35 -13.10
N PHE A 101 -0.23 3.03 -14.06
CA PHE A 101 -0.84 4.33 -13.78
C PHE A 101 -2.01 4.20 -12.81
N LEU A 102 -2.88 3.21 -13.01
CA LEU A 102 -4.01 2.94 -12.12
C LEU A 102 -3.55 2.65 -10.67
N ALA A 103 -2.45 1.91 -10.48
CA ALA A 103 -1.84 1.65 -9.18
C ALA A 103 -1.46 2.96 -8.46
N ILE A 104 -0.70 3.82 -9.14
CA ILE A 104 -0.27 5.11 -8.59
C ILE A 104 -1.48 6.01 -8.31
N TYR A 105 -2.44 6.05 -9.24
CA TYR A 105 -3.62 6.91 -9.20
C TYR A 105 -4.58 6.57 -8.06
N LYS A 106 -4.71 5.27 -7.70
CA LYS A 106 -5.54 4.82 -6.57
C LYS A 106 -4.88 5.05 -5.21
N HIS A 107 -3.55 5.10 -5.16
CA HIS A 107 -2.76 5.15 -3.92
C HIS A 107 -1.74 6.32 -3.88
N PRO A 108 -2.14 7.56 -4.24
CA PRO A 108 -1.19 8.63 -4.57
C PRO A 108 -0.26 9.02 -3.41
N SER A 109 -0.76 9.01 -2.16
CA SER A 109 0.02 9.36 -0.97
C SER A 109 1.29 8.50 -0.76
N TYR A 110 1.31 7.25 -1.22
CA TYR A 110 2.52 6.41 -1.16
C TYR A 110 3.58 6.84 -2.17
N TYR A 111 3.14 7.17 -3.38
CA TYR A 111 4.01 7.52 -4.49
C TYR A 111 4.43 8.99 -4.44
N GLN A 112 3.81 9.84 -3.63
CA GLN A 112 4.03 11.28 -3.57
C GLN A 112 5.51 11.68 -3.44
N ARG A 113 6.27 11.06 -2.52
CA ARG A 113 7.73 11.33 -2.39
C ARG A 113 8.50 10.91 -3.64
N ALA A 114 8.19 9.75 -4.22
CA ALA A 114 8.82 9.27 -5.44
C ALA A 114 8.48 10.14 -6.66
N VAL A 115 7.24 10.65 -6.75
CA VAL A 115 6.81 11.61 -7.78
C VAL A 115 7.57 12.93 -7.65
N ILE A 116 7.62 13.53 -6.45
CA ILE A 116 8.34 14.79 -6.23
C ILE A 116 9.82 14.65 -6.59
N ALA A 117 10.48 13.58 -6.14
CA ALA A 117 11.86 13.29 -6.53
C ALA A 117 11.98 13.17 -8.06
N TYR A 118 11.12 12.35 -8.70
CA TYR A 118 11.17 12.11 -10.14
C TYR A 118 10.93 13.37 -10.99
N ILE A 119 9.97 14.23 -10.64
CA ILE A 119 9.73 15.46 -11.41
C ILE A 119 10.79 16.54 -11.18
N ALA A 120 11.60 16.42 -10.11
CA ALA A 120 12.74 17.29 -9.84
C ALA A 120 13.99 16.95 -10.68
N GLU A 121 14.08 15.72 -11.20
CA GLU A 121 15.20 15.24 -11.99
C GLU A 121 15.27 15.89 -13.39
N SER A 122 16.48 15.93 -13.98
CA SER A 122 16.69 16.51 -15.31
C SER A 122 16.52 15.52 -16.46
N PHE A 123 16.60 14.21 -16.20
CA PHE A 123 16.50 13.17 -17.23
C PHE A 123 15.07 12.84 -17.71
N PRO A 124 13.99 12.94 -16.91
CA PRO A 124 12.65 12.64 -17.39
C PRO A 124 12.14 13.70 -18.36
N THR A 125 11.48 13.27 -19.43
CA THR A 125 10.83 14.20 -20.37
C THR A 125 9.64 14.90 -19.72
N ASP A 126 9.25 16.07 -20.21
CA ASP A 126 8.05 16.76 -19.73
C ASP A 126 6.80 15.87 -19.85
N LYS A 127 6.71 15.01 -20.88
CA LYS A 127 5.62 14.02 -21.03
C LYS A 127 5.62 12.99 -19.88
N GLN A 128 6.79 12.48 -19.49
CA GLN A 128 6.95 11.56 -18.36
C GLN A 128 6.60 12.23 -17.01
N LYS A 129 7.08 13.46 -16.79
CA LYS A 129 6.70 14.25 -15.60
C LYS A 129 5.20 14.52 -15.54
N LYS A 130 4.55 14.76 -16.70
CA LYS A 130 3.10 14.94 -16.80
C LYS A 130 2.30 13.70 -16.42
N ILE A 131 2.78 12.49 -16.76
CA ILE A 131 2.21 11.21 -16.31
C ILE A 131 2.25 11.15 -14.77
N ALA A 132 3.41 11.40 -14.17
CA ALA A 132 3.59 11.37 -12.71
C ALA A 132 2.69 12.39 -11.99
N ILE A 133 2.54 13.60 -12.56
CA ILE A 133 1.63 14.63 -12.05
C ILE A 133 0.16 14.18 -12.11
N TYR A 134 -0.32 13.66 -13.25
CA TYR A 134 -1.71 13.17 -13.36
C TYR A 134 -2.03 12.04 -12.40
N ALA A 135 -1.03 11.23 -12.03
CA ALA A 135 -1.20 10.18 -11.03
C ALA A 135 -1.46 10.75 -9.61
N MET A 136 -0.99 11.96 -9.31
CA MET A 136 -1.17 12.63 -8.00
C MET A 136 -2.50 13.40 -7.84
N ARG A 137 -3.41 13.33 -8.82
CA ARG A 137 -4.66 14.11 -8.83
C ARG A 137 -5.56 13.92 -7.58
N TYR A 138 -5.50 12.75 -6.95
CA TYR A 138 -6.22 12.42 -5.70
C TYR A 138 -5.33 12.47 -4.45
N THR A 139 -4.19 13.14 -4.46
CA THR A 139 -3.37 13.23 -3.23
C THR A 139 -4.16 13.87 -2.09
N ASN A 140 -4.21 13.18 -0.95
CA ASN A 140 -4.85 13.68 0.27
C ASN A 140 -4.09 14.86 0.91
N ASP A 141 -2.82 15.03 0.53
CA ASP A 141 -2.00 16.19 0.90
C ASP A 141 -1.62 16.98 -0.36
N PHE A 142 -2.62 17.70 -0.88
CA PHE A 142 -2.43 18.61 -2.00
C PHE A 142 -1.64 19.86 -1.60
N TYR A 143 -1.60 20.22 -0.31
CA TYR A 143 -0.80 21.36 0.17
C TYR A 143 0.70 21.10 -0.05
N PHE A 144 1.22 19.99 0.48
CA PHE A 144 2.61 19.59 0.28
C PHE A 144 2.93 19.38 -1.20
N PHE A 145 2.06 18.68 -1.95
CA PHE A 145 2.28 18.47 -3.37
C PHE A 145 2.38 19.79 -4.17
N LEU A 146 1.49 20.75 -3.91
CA LEU A 146 1.53 22.05 -4.58
C LEU A 146 2.74 22.88 -4.17
N LYS A 147 3.11 22.86 -2.88
CA LYS A 147 4.29 23.55 -2.36
C LYS A 147 5.56 23.05 -3.04
N GLU A 148 5.79 21.73 -3.05
CA GLU A 148 6.97 21.14 -3.68
C GLU A 148 6.98 21.40 -5.20
N CYS A 149 5.84 21.30 -5.89
CA CYS A 149 5.77 21.65 -7.32
C CYS A 149 6.08 23.15 -7.56
N PHE A 150 5.65 24.04 -6.66
CA PHE A 150 5.95 25.47 -6.75
C PHE A 150 7.43 25.75 -6.51
N ASP A 151 8.03 25.14 -5.48
CA ASP A 151 9.47 25.26 -5.20
C ASP A 151 10.30 24.76 -6.39
N LEU A 152 9.94 23.62 -6.99
CA LEU A 152 10.61 23.11 -8.20
C LEU A 152 10.44 24.03 -9.41
N TYR A 153 9.29 24.68 -9.57
CA TYR A 153 9.06 25.69 -10.60
C TYR A 153 9.93 26.93 -10.40
N LYS A 154 9.99 27.49 -9.17
CA LYS A 154 10.86 28.64 -8.84
C LYS A 154 12.34 28.35 -9.10
N HIS A 155 12.78 27.11 -8.86
CA HIS A 155 14.14 26.63 -9.14
C HIS A 155 14.36 26.15 -10.58
N LYS A 156 13.40 26.36 -11.51
CA LYS A 156 13.46 25.97 -12.93
C LYS A 156 13.66 24.46 -13.18
N LYS A 157 13.34 23.60 -12.20
CA LYS A 157 13.35 22.13 -12.33
C LYS A 157 12.04 21.57 -12.89
N LEU A 158 10.94 22.32 -12.71
CA LEU A 158 9.64 22.04 -13.29
C LEU A 158 9.30 23.11 -14.34
N SER A 159 8.88 22.69 -15.54
CA SER A 159 8.50 23.64 -16.60
C SER A 159 7.20 24.36 -16.25
N LYS A 160 6.99 25.56 -16.83
CA LYS A 160 5.75 26.33 -16.65
C LYS A 160 4.53 25.46 -16.97
N SER A 161 4.49 24.82 -18.14
CA SER A 161 3.34 23.99 -18.58
C SER A 161 2.99 22.86 -17.60
N LEU A 162 4.00 22.26 -16.95
CA LEU A 162 3.78 21.23 -15.94
C LEU A 162 3.24 21.81 -14.62
N PHE A 163 3.82 22.91 -14.13
CA PHE A 163 3.30 23.59 -12.94
C PHE A 163 1.86 24.08 -13.15
N GLU A 164 1.58 24.64 -14.31
CA GLU A 164 0.23 25.06 -14.73
C GLU A 164 -0.75 23.88 -14.77
N THR A 165 -0.30 22.68 -15.17
CA THR A 165 -1.14 21.47 -15.15
C THR A 165 -1.64 21.12 -13.75
N VAL A 166 -0.84 21.34 -12.70
CA VAL A 166 -1.24 21.13 -11.29
C VAL A 166 -2.35 22.10 -10.86
N LEU A 167 -2.35 23.31 -11.41
CA LEU A 167 -3.29 24.39 -11.09
C LEU A 167 -4.54 24.44 -11.99
N GLN A 168 -4.62 23.61 -13.03
CA GLN A 168 -5.77 23.60 -13.93
C GLN A 168 -7.04 23.09 -13.25
N LEU A 169 -8.17 23.77 -13.47
CA LEU A 169 -9.51 23.33 -13.05
C LEU A 169 -9.78 21.84 -13.37
N LYS A 170 -9.41 21.38 -14.57
CA LYS A 170 -9.56 19.96 -14.95
C LYS A 170 -8.83 19.03 -13.99
N PHE A 171 -7.59 19.35 -13.59
CA PHE A 171 -6.83 18.57 -12.61
C PHE A 171 -7.52 18.59 -11.24
N LEU A 172 -7.82 19.78 -10.73
CA LEU A 172 -8.31 20.02 -9.38
C LEU A 172 -9.74 19.50 -9.10
N HIS A 173 -10.53 19.23 -10.15
CA HIS A 173 -11.94 18.81 -10.06
C HIS A 173 -12.29 17.88 -8.89
N PRO A 174 -11.58 16.77 -8.66
CA PRO A 174 -12.02 15.78 -7.69
C PRO A 174 -11.79 16.16 -6.22
N ILE A 175 -10.97 17.19 -5.98
CA ILE A 175 -10.50 17.66 -4.67
C ILE A 175 -10.92 19.11 -4.35
N TYR A 176 -11.77 19.75 -5.17
CA TYR A 176 -12.21 21.14 -4.94
C TYR A 176 -12.78 21.42 -3.55
N ASN A 177 -13.65 20.55 -3.03
CA ASN A 177 -14.23 20.71 -1.69
C ASN A 177 -13.16 20.67 -0.60
N TYR A 178 -12.13 19.82 -0.77
CA TYR A 178 -10.96 19.78 0.11
C TYR A 178 -10.14 21.07 -0.02
N ILE A 179 -9.86 21.53 -1.25
CA ILE A 179 -9.08 22.75 -1.50
C ILE A 179 -9.75 23.97 -0.86
N VAL A 180 -11.04 24.20 -1.11
CA VAL A 180 -11.77 25.34 -0.55
C VAL A 180 -11.90 25.22 0.98
N SER A 181 -12.12 24.01 1.51
CA SER A 181 -12.15 23.78 2.96
C SER A 181 -10.78 24.08 3.62
N LYS A 182 -9.67 23.58 3.05
CA LYS A 182 -8.31 23.81 3.58
C LYS A 182 -7.94 25.29 3.40
N ALA A 183 -8.16 25.93 2.25
CA ALA A 183 -7.85 27.35 2.04
C ALA A 183 -8.61 28.33 2.96
N ASN A 184 -9.76 27.93 3.50
CA ASN A 184 -10.51 28.68 4.50
C ASN A 184 -10.07 28.42 5.96
N ARG A 185 -9.43 27.28 6.24
CA ARG A 185 -9.05 26.85 7.60
C ARG A 185 -7.55 26.92 7.88
N ASP A 186 -6.73 26.90 6.83
CA ASP A 186 -5.27 26.77 6.87
C ASP A 186 -4.62 28.05 6.32
N ALA A 187 -4.00 28.81 7.22
CA ALA A 187 -3.31 30.05 6.89
C ALA A 187 -2.04 29.83 6.03
N HIS A 188 -1.37 28.69 6.16
CA HIS A 188 -0.18 28.35 5.37
C HIS A 188 -0.56 28.02 3.94
N PHE A 189 -1.63 27.24 3.73
CA PHE A 189 -2.14 26.98 2.38
C PHE A 189 -2.69 28.25 1.72
N ARG A 190 -3.42 29.10 2.47
CA ARG A 190 -3.86 30.41 1.98
C ARG A 190 -2.68 31.30 1.58
N SER A 191 -1.62 31.34 2.39
CA SER A 191 -0.38 32.08 2.09
C SER A 191 0.31 31.55 0.83
N LEU A 192 0.43 30.24 0.67
CA LEU A 192 0.99 29.61 -0.53
C LEU A 192 0.22 30.03 -1.79
N LEU A 193 -1.12 29.94 -1.77
CA LEU A 193 -1.96 30.38 -2.89
C LEU A 193 -1.79 31.88 -3.20
N GLN A 194 -1.63 32.73 -2.18
CA GLN A 194 -1.35 34.16 -2.34
C GLN A 194 0.07 34.48 -2.84
N GLN A 195 1.04 33.59 -2.64
CA GLN A 195 2.38 33.71 -3.22
C GLN A 195 2.33 33.31 -4.70
N ILE A 196 1.75 32.16 -5.01
CA ILE A 196 1.57 31.68 -6.39
C ILE A 196 0.81 32.71 -7.23
N SER A 197 -0.27 33.31 -6.72
CA SER A 197 -1.07 34.28 -7.49
C SER A 197 -0.32 35.57 -7.87
N LYS A 198 0.82 35.87 -7.23
CA LYS A 198 1.66 37.03 -7.53
C LYS A 198 2.70 36.77 -8.62
N GLU A 199 3.01 35.51 -8.94
CA GLU A 199 4.05 35.15 -9.92
C GLU A 199 3.75 35.71 -11.32
N GLU A 200 4.51 36.70 -11.80
CA GLU A 200 4.28 37.43 -13.06
C GLU A 200 4.11 36.54 -14.29
N ALA A 201 4.81 35.41 -14.35
CA ALA A 201 4.78 34.49 -15.48
C ALA A 201 3.50 33.62 -15.58
N LEU A 202 2.59 33.65 -14.59
CA LEU A 202 1.34 32.86 -14.64
C LEU A 202 0.23 33.50 -15.47
N ASP A 203 -0.43 32.66 -16.27
CA ASP A 203 -1.55 33.03 -17.13
C ASP A 203 -2.78 33.51 -16.34
N ALA A 204 -3.52 34.47 -16.91
CA ALA A 204 -4.69 35.07 -16.27
C ALA A 204 -5.78 34.03 -15.89
N SER A 205 -5.94 32.96 -16.68
CA SER A 205 -6.87 31.85 -16.40
C SER A 205 -6.53 31.12 -15.10
N LEU A 206 -5.24 30.93 -14.82
CA LEU A 206 -4.76 30.24 -13.61
C LEU A 206 -4.78 31.16 -12.40
N ARG A 207 -4.45 32.44 -12.57
CA ARG A 207 -4.68 33.45 -11.50
C ARG A 207 -6.15 33.50 -11.11
N ASN A 208 -7.07 33.52 -12.07
CA ASN A 208 -8.50 33.45 -11.80
C ASN A 208 -8.87 32.13 -11.07
N THR A 209 -8.29 31.00 -11.44
CA THR A 209 -8.47 29.72 -10.74
C THR A 209 -8.01 29.79 -9.28
N ILE A 210 -6.87 30.43 -9.00
CA ILE A 210 -6.36 30.64 -7.63
C ILE A 210 -7.25 31.63 -6.85
N THR A 211 -7.70 32.71 -7.48
CA THR A 211 -8.67 33.65 -6.87
C THR A 211 -9.96 32.92 -6.48
N GLN A 212 -10.44 32.01 -7.33
CA GLN A 212 -11.61 31.18 -7.05
C GLN A 212 -11.36 30.17 -5.90
N MET A 213 -10.15 29.63 -5.74
CA MET A 213 -9.77 28.85 -4.55
C MET A 213 -9.86 29.70 -3.28
N LEU A 214 -9.30 30.91 -3.33
CA LEU A 214 -9.21 31.84 -2.20
C LEU A 214 -10.55 32.47 -1.79
N SER A 215 -11.50 32.64 -2.73
CA SER A 215 -12.86 33.11 -2.44
C SER A 215 -13.86 31.99 -2.13
N GLY A 216 -13.51 30.74 -2.46
CA GLY A 216 -14.41 29.59 -2.40
C GLY A 216 -15.35 29.45 -3.61
N ASP A 217 -15.34 30.38 -4.57
CA ASP A 217 -16.16 30.30 -5.79
C ASP A 217 -15.75 29.17 -6.74
N LEU A 218 -14.60 28.51 -6.50
CA LEU A 218 -14.13 27.34 -7.23
C LEU A 218 -15.19 26.24 -7.35
N ILE A 219 -15.99 26.05 -6.29
CA ILE A 219 -17.10 25.08 -6.28
C ILE A 219 -18.19 25.49 -7.29
N LYS A 220 -18.53 26.78 -7.38
CA LYS A 220 -19.51 27.28 -8.38
C LYS A 220 -18.94 27.21 -9.79
N ALA A 221 -17.64 27.49 -9.98
CA ALA A 221 -16.97 27.33 -11.26
C ALA A 221 -16.96 25.86 -11.72
N SER A 222 -16.73 24.92 -10.80
CA SER A 222 -16.73 23.48 -11.07
C SER A 222 -18.03 22.96 -11.69
N GLN A 223 -19.18 23.48 -11.26
CA GLN A 223 -20.50 23.05 -11.71
C GLN A 223 -20.75 23.32 -13.19
N LYS A 224 -19.96 24.22 -13.80
CA LYS A 224 -20.01 24.55 -15.23
C LYS A 224 -19.11 23.65 -16.09
N HIS A 225 -18.30 22.80 -15.48
CA HIS A 225 -17.43 21.85 -16.18
C HIS A 225 -18.01 20.43 -16.13
N PRO A 226 -17.94 19.66 -17.23
CA PRO A 226 -18.37 18.26 -17.21
C PRO A 226 -17.48 17.45 -16.27
N LYS A 227 -18.11 16.57 -15.47
CA LYS A 227 -17.38 15.64 -14.61
C LYS A 227 -16.58 14.66 -15.48
N HIS A 228 -15.31 14.48 -15.16
CA HIS A 228 -14.48 13.44 -15.76
C HIS A 228 -14.85 12.06 -15.19
N THR A 229 -15.81 11.39 -15.84
CA THR A 229 -16.42 10.14 -15.36
C THR A 229 -15.40 9.03 -15.12
N ILE A 230 -14.42 8.86 -16.01
CA ILE A 230 -13.37 7.84 -15.89
C ILE A 230 -12.49 8.09 -14.65
N PHE A 231 -12.13 9.35 -14.39
CA PHE A 231 -11.30 9.71 -13.24
C PHE A 231 -12.03 9.58 -11.90
N GLU A 232 -13.34 9.85 -11.84
CA GLU A 232 -14.15 9.60 -10.64
C GLU A 232 -14.46 8.10 -10.46
N ALA A 233 -14.66 7.33 -11.55
CA ALA A 233 -14.90 5.89 -11.49
C ALA A 233 -13.71 5.10 -10.91
N HIS A 234 -12.49 5.59 -11.06
CA HIS A 234 -11.29 4.98 -10.49
C HIS A 234 -10.87 5.58 -9.14
N ARG A 235 -11.64 6.50 -8.55
CA ARG A 235 -11.35 7.16 -7.27
C ARG A 235 -11.21 6.15 -6.13
N GLY A 236 -10.19 6.36 -5.29
CA GLY A 236 -9.97 5.57 -4.07
C GLY A 236 -9.46 4.14 -4.33
N PRO A 237 -9.30 3.34 -3.27
CA PRO A 237 -8.78 1.98 -3.36
C PRO A 237 -9.78 1.03 -4.05
N PHE A 238 -9.41 -0.23 -4.16
CA PHE A 238 -10.40 -1.30 -4.25
C PHE A 238 -11.02 -1.53 -2.87
N ASP A 239 -12.31 -1.87 -2.82
CA ASP A 239 -12.98 -2.20 -1.56
C ASP A 239 -12.38 -3.49 -0.95
N LEU A 240 -12.14 -3.51 0.36
CA LEU A 240 -11.53 -4.66 1.05
C LEU A 240 -12.31 -5.97 0.87
N LYS A 241 -13.64 -5.91 0.94
CA LYS A 241 -14.50 -7.07 0.73
C LYS A 241 -14.42 -7.53 -0.72
N VAL A 242 -14.35 -6.61 -1.68
CA VAL A 242 -14.12 -6.95 -3.09
C VAL A 242 -12.76 -7.63 -3.26
N ILE A 243 -11.71 -7.11 -2.63
CA ILE A 243 -10.37 -7.74 -2.65
C ILE A 243 -10.46 -9.16 -2.11
N PHE A 244 -10.96 -9.39 -0.89
CA PHE A 244 -10.99 -10.72 -0.31
C PHE A 244 -11.86 -11.71 -1.10
N GLN A 245 -12.99 -11.27 -1.65
CA GLN A 245 -13.82 -12.10 -2.52
C GLN A 245 -13.10 -12.51 -3.81
N GLN A 246 -12.22 -11.66 -4.35
CA GLN A 246 -11.42 -12.02 -5.52
C GLN A 246 -10.20 -12.87 -5.13
N MET A 247 -9.54 -12.59 -4.00
CA MET A 247 -8.49 -13.45 -3.43
C MET A 247 -9.00 -14.87 -3.17
N GLU A 248 -10.21 -15.03 -2.65
CA GLU A 248 -10.83 -16.33 -2.43
C GLU A 248 -11.05 -17.06 -3.76
N LYS A 249 -11.52 -16.38 -4.80
CA LYS A 249 -11.66 -16.94 -6.15
C LYS A 249 -10.30 -17.31 -6.77
N GLU A 250 -9.30 -16.43 -6.66
CA GLU A 250 -7.90 -16.66 -7.07
C GLU A 250 -7.30 -17.91 -6.38
N CYS A 251 -7.67 -18.16 -5.13
CA CYS A 251 -7.28 -19.36 -4.39
C CYS A 251 -8.11 -20.61 -4.74
N GLN A 252 -9.33 -20.44 -5.26
CA GLN A 252 -10.23 -21.55 -5.65
C GLN A 252 -10.05 -21.97 -7.12
N SER A 253 -9.65 -21.06 -8.02
CA SER A 253 -9.40 -21.33 -9.44
C SER A 253 -8.07 -22.03 -9.71
N TYR A 254 -7.69 -22.97 -8.84
CA TYR A 254 -6.38 -23.64 -8.83
C TYR A 254 -6.25 -24.75 -9.89
N ASP A 255 -7.32 -25.04 -10.64
CA ASP A 255 -7.32 -25.96 -11.76
C ASP A 255 -7.00 -25.25 -13.09
N ILE A 256 -5.92 -25.72 -13.72
CA ILE A 256 -5.61 -25.64 -15.16
C ILE A 256 -5.25 -24.25 -15.70
N GLU A 257 -3.97 -24.13 -16.06
CA GLU A 257 -3.41 -23.46 -17.25
C GLU A 257 -4.07 -22.15 -17.76
N THR A 258 -4.67 -21.34 -16.89
CA THR A 258 -5.24 -20.07 -17.32
C THR A 258 -4.06 -19.12 -17.57
N PRO A 259 -3.79 -18.69 -18.81
CA PRO A 259 -2.81 -17.64 -19.02
C PRO A 259 -3.44 -16.38 -18.46
N TYR A 260 -3.11 -16.04 -17.21
CA TYR A 260 -3.43 -14.75 -16.65
C TYR A 260 -2.81 -13.70 -17.57
N ASP A 261 -3.68 -13.05 -18.36
CA ASP A 261 -3.30 -11.99 -19.26
C ASP A 261 -2.46 -10.98 -18.48
N VAL A 262 -1.42 -10.43 -19.10
CA VAL A 262 -0.51 -9.45 -18.51
C VAL A 262 -1.28 -8.19 -18.06
N SER A 263 -2.52 -8.01 -18.54
CA SER A 263 -3.52 -7.02 -18.10
C SER A 263 -4.18 -7.28 -16.73
N TYR A 264 -4.20 -8.52 -16.23
CA TYR A 264 -4.90 -8.89 -15.00
C TYR A 264 -4.20 -8.31 -13.76
N ILE A 265 -5.04 -7.95 -12.76
CA ILE A 265 -4.62 -7.43 -11.46
C ILE A 265 -5.07 -8.37 -10.34
N PRO A 266 -4.24 -9.35 -9.91
CA PRO A 266 -4.46 -10.07 -8.67
C PRO A 266 -4.70 -9.14 -7.49
N TYR A 267 -5.87 -9.30 -6.87
CA TYR A 267 -6.36 -8.39 -5.85
C TYR A 267 -5.56 -8.51 -4.55
N PHE A 268 -4.94 -9.67 -4.30
CA PHE A 268 -4.12 -9.89 -3.11
C PHE A 268 -2.98 -8.88 -2.95
N LEU A 269 -2.31 -8.51 -4.07
CA LEU A 269 -1.22 -7.54 -4.00
C LEU A 269 -1.70 -6.19 -3.48
N MET A 270 -2.92 -5.74 -3.80
CA MET A 270 -3.39 -4.41 -3.37
C MET A 270 -3.23 -4.20 -1.85
N ILE A 271 -3.54 -5.22 -1.02
CA ILE A 271 -3.44 -5.10 0.45
C ILE A 271 -1.99 -5.23 0.92
N LEU A 272 -1.19 -6.12 0.33
CA LEU A 272 0.23 -6.29 0.67
C LEU A 272 1.07 -5.05 0.37
N ASP A 273 0.66 -4.36 -0.68
CA ASP A 273 1.44 -3.35 -1.34
C ASP A 273 1.09 -1.95 -0.83
N HIS A 274 -0.11 -1.81 -0.24
CA HIS A 274 -0.62 -0.61 0.41
C HIS A 274 -1.24 -0.87 1.82
N PRO A 275 -0.60 -1.65 2.71
CA PRO A 275 -1.22 -2.18 3.92
C PRO A 275 -1.60 -1.08 4.93
N CYS A 276 -0.79 -0.03 5.04
CA CYS A 276 -1.03 1.12 5.92
C CYS A 276 -2.37 1.81 5.63
N TYR A 277 -2.69 1.95 4.35
CA TYR A 277 -3.89 2.63 3.85
C TYR A 277 -5.13 1.77 4.05
N TYR A 278 -5.01 0.45 3.89
CA TYR A 278 -6.08 -0.49 4.22
C TYR A 278 -6.29 -0.66 5.73
N LEU A 279 -5.27 -0.46 6.56
CA LEU A 279 -5.42 -0.33 8.02
C LEU A 279 -6.18 0.95 8.38
N TYR A 280 -5.79 2.11 7.81
CA TYR A 280 -6.48 3.38 8.07
C TYR A 280 -7.93 3.41 7.55
N ILE A 281 -8.21 2.88 6.35
CA ILE A 281 -9.58 2.83 5.79
C ILE A 281 -10.44 1.74 6.43
N GLY A 282 -9.83 0.61 6.79
CA GLY A 282 -10.46 -0.39 7.66
C GLY A 282 -10.82 0.15 9.05
N ASN A 283 -10.31 1.33 9.39
CA ASN A 283 -10.24 1.93 10.70
C ASN A 283 -9.34 1.11 11.65
N ALA A 284 -8.98 1.65 12.82
CA ALA A 284 -8.20 0.90 13.83
C ALA A 284 -8.93 -0.38 14.32
N THR A 285 -10.18 -0.57 13.91
CA THR A 285 -11.04 -1.73 14.15
C THR A 285 -11.09 -2.70 12.97
N LEU A 286 -10.15 -2.71 12.00
CA LEU A 286 -10.20 -3.60 10.82
C LEU A 286 -10.47 -5.08 11.18
N LEU A 287 -9.86 -5.60 12.25
CA LEU A 287 -10.04 -6.98 12.70
C LEU A 287 -11.35 -7.22 13.46
N GLU A 288 -12.08 -6.16 13.79
CA GLU A 288 -13.43 -6.13 14.39
C GLU A 288 -14.51 -5.73 13.35
N SER A 289 -14.09 -5.18 12.21
CA SER A 289 -14.93 -4.54 11.20
C SER A 289 -15.77 -5.56 10.41
N HIS A 290 -16.97 -5.14 10.02
CA HIS A 290 -17.82 -5.87 9.06
C HIS A 290 -17.18 -6.03 7.67
N ALA A 291 -16.06 -5.35 7.39
CA ALA A 291 -15.25 -5.54 6.18
C ALA A 291 -14.37 -6.81 6.22
N CYS A 292 -14.15 -7.44 7.38
CA CYS A 292 -13.37 -8.66 7.55
C CYS A 292 -14.11 -9.68 8.45
N PRO A 293 -15.32 -10.15 8.09
CA PRO A 293 -16.13 -10.97 8.98
C PRO A 293 -15.53 -12.36 9.28
N SER A 294 -14.80 -12.98 8.35
CA SER A 294 -14.26 -14.33 8.50
C SER A 294 -12.83 -14.37 9.03
N SER A 295 -12.44 -15.51 9.63
CA SER A 295 -11.07 -15.74 10.05
C SER A 295 -10.08 -15.86 8.88
N VAL A 296 -10.55 -16.09 7.65
CA VAL A 296 -9.70 -16.14 6.44
C VAL A 296 -9.36 -14.73 5.98
N GLU A 297 -10.34 -13.81 5.96
CA GLU A 297 -10.10 -12.39 5.69
C GLU A 297 -9.16 -11.78 6.73
N LYS A 298 -9.36 -12.10 8.02
CA LYS A 298 -8.46 -11.67 9.11
C LYS A 298 -7.06 -12.26 9.00
N TYR A 299 -6.92 -13.51 8.55
CA TYR A 299 -5.61 -14.09 8.22
C TYR A 299 -4.91 -13.28 7.13
N TRP A 300 -5.59 -13.00 6.02
CA TRP A 300 -5.02 -12.24 4.91
C TRP A 300 -4.69 -10.80 5.27
N ALA A 301 -5.54 -10.13 6.06
CA ALA A 301 -5.25 -8.81 6.62
C ALA A 301 -3.97 -8.83 7.47
N ILE A 302 -3.89 -9.72 8.48
CA ILE A 302 -2.70 -9.85 9.34
C ILE A 302 -1.47 -10.20 8.52
N PHE A 303 -1.59 -11.10 7.55
CA PHE A 303 -0.50 -11.52 6.67
C PHE A 303 0.01 -10.34 5.83
N ALA A 304 -0.88 -9.60 5.18
CA ALA A 304 -0.52 -8.47 4.33
C ALA A 304 0.12 -7.33 5.14
N MET A 305 -0.40 -7.11 6.35
CA MET A 305 0.07 -6.07 7.25
C MET A 305 1.40 -6.38 7.94
N ARG A 306 2.02 -7.53 7.65
CA ARG A 306 3.42 -7.81 8.01
C ARG A 306 4.41 -6.88 7.29
N GLN A 307 4.03 -6.29 6.16
CA GLN A 307 4.82 -5.28 5.46
C GLN A 307 4.69 -3.87 6.07
N ILE A 308 3.85 -3.67 7.09
CA ILE A 308 3.71 -2.35 7.74
C ILE A 308 5.00 -1.98 8.47
N GLY A 309 5.45 -0.74 8.26
CA GLY A 309 6.55 -0.11 9.00
C GLY A 309 6.10 1.11 9.78
N LEU A 310 7.05 2.02 10.01
CA LEU A 310 6.78 3.36 10.52
C LEU A 310 6.11 4.22 9.43
N SER A 311 5.12 5.01 9.82
CA SER A 311 4.44 5.98 8.96
C SER A 311 4.61 7.39 9.52
N SER A 312 5.30 8.26 8.79
CA SER A 312 5.20 9.70 9.02
C SER A 312 3.90 10.22 8.41
N THR A 313 2.97 10.68 9.24
CA THR A 313 1.98 11.68 8.79
C THR A 313 2.57 13.09 8.97
N GLU A 314 1.80 14.14 8.66
CA GLU A 314 2.27 15.54 8.55
C GLU A 314 3.13 16.00 9.75
N GLN A 315 3.99 17.00 9.51
CA GLN A 315 4.50 17.84 10.59
C GLN A 315 3.29 18.42 11.34
N ASP A 316 3.28 18.28 12.67
CA ASP A 316 2.24 18.89 13.50
C ASP A 316 2.24 20.40 13.22
N MET A 317 1.13 20.99 12.74
CA MET A 317 1.18 22.32 12.11
C MET A 317 1.50 23.50 13.07
N ASN A 318 1.87 23.21 14.32
CA ASN A 318 2.43 24.17 15.28
C ASN A 318 3.87 23.82 15.76
N ASN A 319 4.45 22.68 15.36
CA ASN A 319 5.79 22.24 15.76
C ASN A 319 6.51 21.48 14.62
N ASN A 320 7.79 21.76 14.38
CA ASN A 320 8.61 21.12 13.33
C ASN A 320 8.77 19.58 13.47
N THR A 321 8.17 18.94 14.47
CA THR A 321 8.17 17.50 14.71
C THR A 321 7.19 16.77 13.78
N VAL A 322 7.75 15.96 12.88
CA VAL A 322 7.02 14.90 12.18
C VAL A 322 6.57 13.85 13.22
N GLN A 323 5.27 13.61 13.36
CA GLN A 323 4.80 12.49 14.19
C GLN A 323 4.95 11.18 13.40
N VAL A 324 5.78 10.28 13.93
CA VAL A 324 6.07 8.98 13.34
C VAL A 324 5.24 7.90 14.05
N TYR A 325 4.18 7.44 13.39
CA TYR A 325 3.29 6.41 13.92
C TYR A 325 3.83 5.01 13.62
N ASN A 326 3.85 4.15 14.63
CA ASN A 326 4.10 2.72 14.44
C ASN A 326 2.78 1.99 14.17
N LEU A 327 2.36 1.97 12.91
CA LEU A 327 1.07 1.40 12.48
C LEU A 327 0.89 -0.08 12.81
N TYR A 328 2.00 -0.82 12.98
CA TYR A 328 1.92 -2.21 13.42
C TYR A 328 1.53 -2.33 14.90
N SER A 329 1.85 -1.33 15.71
CA SER A 329 1.36 -1.26 17.09
C SER A 329 -0.17 -1.13 17.11
N ASP A 330 -0.76 -0.42 16.16
CA ASP A 330 -2.22 -0.29 16.04
C ASP A 330 -2.88 -1.60 15.59
N LEU A 331 -2.24 -2.36 14.69
CA LEU A 331 -2.68 -3.72 14.35
C LEU A 331 -2.66 -4.65 15.58
N ILE A 332 -1.61 -4.61 16.39
CA ILE A 332 -1.52 -5.38 17.64
C ILE A 332 -2.67 -5.00 18.58
N ARG A 333 -2.91 -3.69 18.81
CA ARG A 333 -4.01 -3.21 19.67
C ARG A 333 -5.38 -3.64 19.15
N SER A 334 -5.62 -3.51 17.84
CA SER A 334 -6.84 -3.97 17.15
C SER A 334 -7.11 -5.44 17.43
N ALA A 335 -6.09 -6.30 17.30
CA ALA A 335 -6.20 -7.71 17.60
C ALA A 335 -6.39 -8.00 19.10
N CYS A 336 -5.73 -7.25 19.99
CA CYS A 336 -5.92 -7.36 21.43
C CYS A 336 -7.36 -7.05 21.84
N SER A 337 -7.94 -5.99 21.29
CA SER A 337 -9.36 -5.61 21.49
C SER A 337 -10.30 -6.71 20.95
N ALA A 338 -10.13 -7.12 19.69
CA ALA A 338 -10.90 -8.19 19.06
C ALA A 338 -10.86 -9.52 19.82
N TYR A 339 -9.72 -9.81 20.48
CA TYR A 339 -9.52 -11.02 21.29
C TYR A 339 -10.11 -10.90 22.70
N ARG A 340 -10.14 -9.69 23.28
CA ARG A 340 -10.75 -9.39 24.59
C ARG A 340 -12.29 -9.41 24.57
N CYS A 341 -12.93 -9.48 23.39
CA CYS A 341 -14.37 -9.67 23.22
C CYS A 341 -14.87 -11.06 23.71
N CYS A 342 -14.67 -11.37 24.99
CA CYS A 342 -15.21 -12.56 25.65
C CYS A 342 -16.74 -12.44 25.83
N PRO A 343 -17.50 -13.56 25.80
CA PRO A 343 -17.03 -14.95 25.77
C PRO A 343 -16.75 -15.53 24.38
N LYS A 344 -16.87 -14.75 23.30
CA LYS A 344 -16.63 -15.19 21.92
C LYS A 344 -15.66 -14.24 21.20
N PRO A 345 -14.34 -14.39 21.39
CA PRO A 345 -13.32 -13.62 20.68
C PRO A 345 -13.61 -13.58 19.19
N THR A 346 -13.58 -12.39 18.59
CA THR A 346 -13.85 -12.25 17.14
C THR A 346 -12.64 -12.64 16.30
N ILE A 347 -11.48 -12.82 16.92
CA ILE A 347 -10.23 -13.33 16.35
C ILE A 347 -9.81 -14.62 17.08
N PRO A 348 -9.50 -15.72 16.37
CA PRO A 348 -9.01 -16.96 16.99
C PRO A 348 -7.55 -16.86 17.44
N LEU A 349 -7.18 -17.66 18.45
CA LEU A 349 -5.84 -17.69 19.04
C LEU A 349 -4.70 -17.89 18.01
N TYR A 350 -4.92 -18.67 16.94
CA TYR A 350 -3.90 -18.88 15.93
C TYR A 350 -3.56 -17.62 15.13
N LEU A 351 -4.47 -16.64 15.03
CA LEU A 351 -4.19 -15.34 14.43
C LEU A 351 -3.44 -14.41 15.39
N MET A 352 -3.63 -14.57 16.71
CA MET A 352 -2.76 -13.94 17.71
C MET A 352 -1.32 -14.47 17.64
N GLU A 353 -1.14 -15.73 17.24
CA GLU A 353 0.18 -16.28 16.87
C GLU A 353 0.68 -15.72 15.53
N ASP A 354 -0.17 -15.58 14.50
CA ASP A 354 0.26 -15.04 13.20
C ASP A 354 0.65 -13.55 13.24
N LEU A 355 0.19 -12.77 14.22
CA LEU A 355 0.79 -11.47 14.55
C LEU A 355 2.24 -11.64 14.98
N LEU A 356 2.57 -12.72 15.69
CA LEU A 356 3.90 -12.93 16.25
C LEU A 356 4.82 -13.86 15.44
N HIS A 357 4.33 -14.54 14.41
CA HIS A 357 5.07 -15.61 13.76
C HIS A 357 4.56 -15.89 12.34
N ALA A 358 5.45 -15.90 11.36
CA ALA A 358 5.11 -16.35 10.01
C ALA A 358 5.19 -17.88 9.93
N ARG A 359 4.04 -18.56 10.04
CA ARG A 359 3.95 -20.03 9.99
C ARG A 359 4.05 -20.63 8.58
N CYS A 360 4.51 -19.86 7.60
CA CYS A 360 4.60 -20.25 6.20
C CYS A 360 5.96 -20.91 5.90
N PRO A 361 6.01 -22.19 5.48
CA PRO A 361 7.26 -22.85 5.09
C PRO A 361 7.92 -22.16 3.89
N GLY A 362 9.25 -22.04 3.91
CA GLY A 362 10.04 -21.42 2.84
C GLY A 362 10.15 -19.89 2.91
N TYR A 363 9.35 -19.23 3.76
CA TYR A 363 9.44 -17.77 3.93
C TYR A 363 10.72 -17.37 4.67
N ILE A 364 11.50 -16.44 4.09
CA ILE A 364 12.77 -15.97 4.66
C ILE A 364 12.55 -15.21 5.99
N PHE A 365 11.40 -14.57 6.14
CA PHE A 365 11.07 -13.71 7.28
C PHE A 365 10.20 -14.45 8.30
N LYS A 366 10.83 -15.29 9.14
CA LYS A 366 10.14 -16.07 10.18
C LYS A 366 9.26 -15.20 11.12
N TYR A 367 9.60 -13.93 11.28
CA TYR A 367 8.93 -13.01 12.21
C TYR A 367 8.50 -11.71 11.50
N PRO A 368 7.23 -11.29 11.60
CA PRO A 368 6.73 -10.14 10.83
C PRO A 368 7.24 -8.77 11.30
N PHE A 369 7.74 -8.65 12.53
CA PHE A 369 8.24 -7.39 13.12
C PHE A 369 9.53 -6.86 12.49
N PHE A 370 10.11 -7.61 11.56
CA PHE A 370 11.42 -7.32 10.98
C PHE A 370 11.49 -5.99 10.20
N ILE A 371 10.34 -5.38 9.89
CA ILE A 371 10.22 -4.05 9.26
C ILE A 371 10.05 -2.91 10.29
N LEU A 372 9.83 -3.25 11.57
CA LEU A 372 9.57 -2.28 12.64
C LEU A 372 10.86 -1.80 13.32
N ASP A 373 10.81 -0.60 13.89
CA ASP A 373 11.71 -0.26 14.98
C ASP A 373 11.15 -0.85 16.28
N TYR A 374 11.78 -1.92 16.78
CA TYR A 374 11.39 -2.54 18.04
C TYR A 374 11.59 -1.61 19.25
N LYS A 375 12.35 -0.51 19.11
CA LYS A 375 12.57 0.49 20.16
C LYS A 375 11.49 1.56 20.20
N SER A 376 10.60 1.64 19.20
CA SER A 376 9.48 2.59 19.21
C SER A 376 8.59 2.35 20.44
N LYS A 377 8.29 3.44 21.15
CA LYS A 377 7.51 3.39 22.40
C LYS A 377 6.12 2.80 22.15
N GLU A 378 5.51 3.19 21.05
CA GLU A 378 4.16 2.79 20.64
C GLU A 378 4.07 1.26 20.48
N LEU A 379 5.13 0.63 19.95
CA LEU A 379 5.22 -0.83 19.81
C LEU A 379 5.53 -1.53 21.14
N GLN A 380 6.36 -0.94 22.00
CA GLN A 380 6.60 -1.46 23.35
C GLN A 380 5.29 -1.47 24.15
N ASP A 381 4.55 -0.36 24.15
CA ASP A 381 3.25 -0.20 24.81
C ASP A 381 2.22 -1.23 24.28
N ALA A 382 2.17 -1.46 22.94
CA ALA A 382 1.27 -2.45 22.34
C ALA A 382 1.66 -3.90 22.68
N LEU A 383 2.95 -4.20 22.82
CA LEU A 383 3.42 -5.54 23.20
C LEU A 383 3.19 -5.82 24.70
N ASP A 384 3.27 -4.80 25.57
CA ASP A 384 2.84 -4.92 26.97
C ASP A 384 1.31 -5.11 27.08
N GLU A 385 0.54 -4.38 26.26
CA GLU A 385 -0.92 -4.59 26.16
C GLU A 385 -1.25 -6.03 25.72
N PHE A 386 -0.59 -6.56 24.70
CA PHE A 386 -0.72 -7.94 24.26
C PHE A 386 -0.37 -8.95 25.36
N ARG A 387 0.71 -8.70 26.11
CA ARG A 387 1.15 -9.56 27.24
C ARG A 387 0.19 -9.51 28.44
N SER A 388 -0.50 -8.39 28.64
CA SER A 388 -1.47 -8.21 29.74
C SER A 388 -2.69 -9.14 29.65
N ILE A 389 -3.04 -9.63 28.46
CA ILE A 389 -4.25 -10.43 28.23
C ILE A 389 -4.20 -11.71 29.09
N PRO A 390 -5.10 -11.91 30.07
CA PRO A 390 -4.97 -13.01 31.04
C PRO A 390 -5.00 -14.39 30.37
N VAL A 391 -5.95 -14.59 29.45
CA VAL A 391 -6.21 -15.88 28.76
C VAL A 391 -5.21 -16.23 27.65
N LEU A 392 -4.25 -15.36 27.35
CA LEU A 392 -3.25 -15.61 26.30
C LEU A 392 -2.16 -16.60 26.79
N PRO A 393 -1.80 -17.65 26.00
CA PRO A 393 -0.78 -18.62 26.39
C PRO A 393 0.59 -18.01 26.70
N CYS A 394 1.26 -18.57 27.72
CA CYS A 394 2.60 -18.12 28.16
C CYS A 394 3.65 -18.12 27.03
N GLY A 395 3.57 -19.06 26.08
CA GLY A 395 4.46 -19.10 24.91
C GLY A 395 4.38 -17.83 24.06
N LEU A 396 3.18 -17.30 23.79
CA LEU A 396 3.00 -16.06 23.05
C LEU A 396 3.46 -14.83 23.87
N LYS A 397 3.26 -14.85 25.19
CA LYS A 397 3.77 -13.79 26.09
C LYS A 397 5.30 -13.73 26.11
N GLU A 398 5.98 -14.88 26.10
CA GLU A 398 7.44 -14.95 26.00
C GLU A 398 7.95 -14.60 24.59
N MET A 399 7.19 -14.88 23.52
CA MET A 399 7.51 -14.35 22.19
C MET A 399 7.45 -12.82 22.17
N ALA A 400 6.36 -12.21 22.66
CA ALA A 400 6.22 -10.76 22.77
C ALA A 400 7.41 -10.11 23.51
N LYS A 401 7.77 -10.67 24.67
CA LYS A 401 8.92 -10.23 25.48
C LYS A 401 10.27 -10.35 24.75
N LYS A 402 10.47 -11.37 23.92
CA LYS A 402 11.69 -11.52 23.09
C LYS A 402 11.77 -10.46 21.97
N ILE A 403 10.64 -10.01 21.43
CA ILE A 403 10.56 -8.90 20.47
C ILE A 403 10.91 -7.59 21.16
N GLN A 404 10.27 -7.30 22.30
CA GLN A 404 10.54 -6.09 23.09
C GLN A 404 12.03 -5.96 23.44
N ALA A 405 12.69 -7.08 23.77
CA ALA A 405 14.12 -7.12 24.06
C ALA A 405 15.05 -7.11 22.83
N GLY A 406 14.53 -7.17 21.60
CA GLY A 406 15.32 -7.29 20.37
C GLY A 406 16.06 -8.63 20.23
N LYS A 407 15.65 -9.67 20.95
CA LYS A 407 16.36 -10.97 21.09
C LYS A 407 15.79 -12.10 20.23
N LEU A 408 14.80 -11.81 19.38
CA LEU A 408 14.15 -12.81 18.54
C LEU A 408 14.79 -12.97 17.15
N ALA A 409 15.52 -11.95 16.70
CA ALA A 409 16.28 -11.94 15.44
C ALA A 409 17.76 -12.24 15.68
N THR A 410 18.41 -12.94 14.75
CA THR A 410 19.88 -12.99 14.69
C THR A 410 20.46 -11.69 14.14
N PRO A 411 21.73 -11.34 14.43
CA PRO A 411 22.39 -10.18 13.84
C PRO A 411 22.41 -10.19 12.31
N LYS A 412 22.47 -11.37 11.68
CA LYS A 412 22.43 -11.53 10.22
C LYS A 412 21.06 -11.17 9.65
N GLU A 413 19.98 -11.61 10.29
CA GLU A 413 18.62 -11.20 9.91
C GLU A 413 18.48 -9.68 10.05
N MET A 414 18.89 -9.08 11.17
CA MET A 414 18.85 -7.63 11.37
C MET A 414 19.61 -6.85 10.28
N ALA A 415 20.81 -7.31 9.88
CA ALA A 415 21.58 -6.69 8.81
C ALA A 415 20.91 -6.82 7.43
N TYR A 416 20.33 -7.99 7.11
CA TYR A 416 19.54 -8.18 5.89
C TYR A 416 18.31 -7.28 5.88
N MET A 417 17.62 -7.10 7.02
CA MET A 417 16.46 -6.20 7.10
C MET A 417 16.84 -4.76 6.82
N GLU A 418 17.95 -4.27 7.37
CA GLU A 418 18.40 -2.90 7.13
C GLU A 418 18.80 -2.66 5.66
N GLY A 419 19.43 -3.66 5.02
CA GLY A 419 19.69 -3.63 3.58
C GLY A 419 18.40 -3.68 2.74
N TYR A 420 17.44 -4.53 3.12
CA TYR A 420 16.11 -4.59 2.50
C TYR A 420 15.41 -3.23 2.61
N ARG A 421 15.42 -2.58 3.80
CA ARG A 421 14.81 -1.27 4.00
C ARG A 421 15.40 -0.20 3.08
N LYS A 422 16.73 -0.13 3.01
CA LYS A 422 17.45 0.80 2.11
C LYS A 422 17.14 0.52 0.65
N PHE A 423 17.10 -0.74 0.24
CA PHE A 423 16.75 -1.14 -1.12
C PHE A 423 15.32 -0.70 -1.50
N ARG A 424 14.37 -0.93 -0.59
CA ARG A 424 12.95 -0.56 -0.72
C ARG A 424 12.69 0.95 -0.70
N ALA A 425 13.70 1.79 -0.42
CA ALA A 425 13.57 3.24 -0.53
C ALA A 425 13.50 3.75 -1.98
N THR A 426 14.01 2.97 -2.95
CA THR A 426 14.07 3.35 -4.38
C THR A 426 13.41 2.36 -5.33
N HIS A 427 13.14 1.13 -4.86
CA HIS A 427 12.54 0.06 -5.65
C HIS A 427 11.21 -0.40 -5.06
N PHE A 428 10.29 -0.68 -5.96
CA PHE A 428 8.89 -1.00 -5.75
C PHE A 428 8.56 -2.26 -6.56
N THR A 429 7.49 -2.99 -6.25
CA THR A 429 6.97 -3.98 -7.23
C THR A 429 5.93 -3.31 -8.12
N LEU A 430 5.22 -4.10 -8.93
CA LEU A 430 4.15 -3.58 -9.77
C LEU A 430 3.07 -2.81 -8.96
N TYR A 431 2.84 -3.14 -7.67
CA TYR A 431 2.02 -2.29 -6.79
C TYR A 431 2.74 -1.89 -5.48
N GLU A 432 3.72 -2.65 -4.98
CA GLU A 432 4.28 -2.48 -3.62
C GLU A 432 5.01 -1.17 -3.41
N THR A 433 4.41 -0.28 -2.61
CA THR A 433 4.97 1.05 -2.26
C THR A 433 5.09 1.33 -0.78
N VAL A 434 5.26 0.29 0.03
CA VAL A 434 5.91 0.48 1.31
C VAL A 434 7.36 0.95 1.06
N LEU A 435 7.57 2.26 1.17
CA LEU A 435 8.81 2.82 1.69
C LEU A 435 8.83 2.46 3.19
N PRO A 436 9.71 1.55 3.66
CA PRO A 436 9.98 1.51 5.08
C PRO A 436 10.61 2.86 5.42
N CYS A 437 9.94 3.67 6.26
CA CYS A 437 10.45 4.99 6.60
C CYS A 437 11.86 4.85 7.16
N VAL A 438 12.83 5.39 6.42
CA VAL A 438 14.13 5.74 6.98
C VAL A 438 13.85 6.76 8.07
N SER A 439 14.35 6.55 9.28
CA SER A 439 14.28 7.58 10.32
C SER A 439 14.85 8.89 9.77
N PRO A 440 14.28 10.06 10.14
CA PRO A 440 14.99 11.32 9.99
C PRO A 440 16.37 11.16 10.64
N GLN A 441 17.43 11.54 9.91
CA GLN A 441 18.79 11.63 10.45
C GLN A 441 18.94 12.89 11.29
#